data_AF-A0A1E5WAF2-F1
#
_entry.id   AF-A0A1E5WAF2-F1
#
_cell.length_a   1.000
_cell.length_b   1.000
_cell.length_c   1.000
_cell.angle_alpha   90.00
_cell.angle_beta   90.00
_cell.angle_gamma   90.00
#
_symmetry.space_group_name_H-M   'P 1'
#
loop_
_entity.id
_entity.type
_entity.pdbx_description
1 polymer ?
#
loop_
_entity_poly.entity_id
_entity_poly.type
_entity_poly.pdbx_seq_one_letter_code
_entity_poly.pdbx_strand_id
1 'polypeptide(L)'
;MSVVSGKQAHDDDVDEEEMRRRRYCLLERFMASFGPEGRGVYEGRKVRYHPCVVYTMKVSVKKAQVRWSHRNSRRFLPHRRGTIYPIILCRAVEGDQVEQLVHRSGGPGEPDRPGVLSGFYQTDYYIHEPCRERGMIQKEGSAAPWTEVAVIQGMPGGRGITVTSHVEHLVLRLHDLLFRLGAPAATVEIHFSEQWFSLPTGWTEGGLFAEDGLHFVDIATPVENLVRKLYDMRKQEDQEMQRRQSETEEETERRLQEEVTRKQEEEDRRRICQRKKEERRREEEAAPKSPVYSREWVAVLGKISGAQPAVVSTV
;
A
#
# COMPACT_ATOMS: atom_id res chain seq x y z
N MET A 1 50.91 -35.27 3.76
CA MET A 1 49.73 -34.90 2.96
C MET A 1 49.49 -33.42 3.21
N SER A 2 49.85 -32.55 2.27
CA SER A 2 49.63 -31.11 2.36
C SER A 2 48.49 -30.76 1.42
N VAL A 3 47.35 -30.36 1.96
CA VAL A 3 46.19 -29.95 1.17
C VAL A 3 46.26 -28.43 1.03
N VAL A 4 46.62 -27.98 -0.17
CA VAL A 4 46.55 -26.59 -0.59
C VAL A 4 45.08 -26.26 -0.79
N SER A 5 44.51 -25.46 0.12
CA SER A 5 43.21 -24.81 -0.08
C SER A 5 43.41 -23.63 -1.03
N GLY A 6 43.14 -23.89 -2.31
CA GLY A 6 43.19 -22.91 -3.39
C GLY A 6 41.89 -22.15 -3.51
N LYS A 7 41.97 -20.86 -3.18
CA LYS A 7 41.06 -19.74 -3.46
C LYS A 7 40.06 -19.96 -4.61
N GLN A 8 38.79 -19.86 -4.28
CA GLN A 8 37.67 -19.65 -5.20
C GLN A 8 37.09 -18.26 -4.88
N ALA A 9 37.85 -17.22 -5.21
CA ALA A 9 37.57 -15.81 -4.90
C ALA A 9 38.05 -14.90 -6.04
N HIS A 10 37.83 -15.30 -7.29
CA HIS A 10 38.39 -14.57 -8.44
C HIS A 10 37.38 -14.22 -9.54
N ASP A 11 36.21 -14.86 -9.60
CA ASP A 11 35.23 -14.58 -10.66
C ASP A 11 34.21 -13.50 -10.24
N ASP A 12 33.67 -13.56 -9.01
CA ASP A 12 32.67 -12.58 -8.55
C ASP A 12 33.27 -11.17 -8.33
N ASP A 13 34.54 -11.08 -7.90
CA ASP A 13 35.21 -9.81 -7.64
C ASP A 13 35.58 -9.05 -8.93
N VAL A 14 35.83 -9.78 -10.03
CA VAL A 14 36.13 -9.17 -11.34
C VAL A 14 34.88 -8.51 -11.91
N ASP A 15 33.71 -9.13 -11.72
CA ASP A 15 32.43 -8.58 -12.17
C ASP A 15 32.02 -7.33 -11.36
N GLU A 16 32.26 -7.30 -10.04
CA GLU A 16 31.94 -6.11 -9.23
C GLU A 16 32.82 -4.91 -9.55
N GLU A 17 34.13 -5.12 -9.72
CA GLU A 17 35.07 -4.07 -10.07
C GLU A 17 34.81 -3.54 -11.50
N GLU A 18 34.45 -4.43 -12.44
CA GLU A 18 34.04 -4.00 -13.78
C GLU A 18 32.75 -3.18 -13.74
N MET A 19 31.73 -3.63 -13.00
CA MET A 19 30.47 -2.89 -12.81
C MET A 19 30.70 -1.53 -12.13
N ARG A 20 31.62 -1.48 -11.16
CA ARG A 20 32.06 -0.22 -10.54
C ARG A 20 32.66 0.71 -11.60
N ARG A 21 33.64 0.26 -12.37
CA ARG A 21 34.27 1.06 -13.44
C ARG A 21 33.26 1.59 -14.44
N ARG A 22 32.33 0.74 -14.89
CA ARG A 22 31.24 1.17 -15.80
C ARG A 22 30.38 2.28 -15.18
N ARG A 23 30.03 2.18 -13.90
CA ARG A 23 29.28 3.23 -13.18
C ARG A 23 30.05 4.55 -13.10
N TYR A 24 31.34 4.50 -12.79
CA TYR A 24 32.20 5.70 -12.78
C TYR A 24 32.29 6.33 -14.18
N CYS A 25 32.58 5.54 -15.21
CA CYS A 25 32.65 6.03 -16.59
C CYS A 25 31.33 6.66 -17.04
N LEU A 26 30.19 6.04 -16.69
CA LEU A 26 28.87 6.57 -17.01
C LEU A 26 28.60 7.89 -16.26
N LEU A 27 28.95 7.97 -14.97
CA LEU A 27 28.83 9.19 -14.18
C LEU A 27 29.67 10.33 -14.77
N GLU A 28 30.94 10.07 -15.08
CA GLU A 28 31.85 11.06 -15.66
C GLU A 28 31.31 11.58 -17.00
N ARG A 29 30.88 10.69 -17.89
CA ARG A 29 30.30 11.06 -19.18
C ARG A 29 28.98 11.82 -19.04
N PHE A 30 28.15 11.43 -18.09
CA PHE A 30 26.93 12.15 -17.77
C PHE A 30 27.24 13.58 -17.28
N MET A 31 28.19 13.73 -16.37
CA MET A 31 28.60 15.06 -15.88
C MET A 31 29.24 15.89 -17.00
N ALA A 32 30.05 15.28 -17.86
CA ALA A 32 30.65 15.93 -19.02
C ALA A 32 29.62 16.40 -20.07
N SER A 33 28.49 15.70 -20.21
CA SER A 33 27.41 16.07 -21.15
C SER A 33 26.82 17.46 -20.87
N PHE A 34 26.82 17.88 -19.59
CA PHE A 34 26.39 19.22 -19.20
C PHE A 34 27.43 20.31 -19.50
N GLY A 35 28.66 19.94 -19.84
CA GLY A 35 29.76 20.87 -20.11
C GLY A 35 30.21 21.69 -18.88
N PRO A 36 31.33 22.42 -18.99
CA PRO A 36 31.87 23.24 -17.90
C PRO A 36 30.96 24.43 -17.53
N GLU A 37 30.06 24.84 -18.44
CA GLU A 37 29.13 25.95 -18.23
C GLU A 37 27.77 25.52 -17.64
N GLY A 38 27.56 24.24 -17.34
CA GLY A 38 26.28 23.78 -16.78
C GLY A 38 25.10 23.93 -17.74
N ARG A 39 25.26 23.51 -19.01
CA ARG A 39 24.21 23.52 -20.05
C ARG A 39 22.86 23.01 -19.56
N GLY A 40 22.83 22.01 -18.67
CA GLY A 40 21.59 21.51 -18.09
C GLY A 40 20.81 22.53 -17.26
N VAL A 41 21.51 23.47 -16.61
CA VAL A 41 20.88 24.60 -15.89
C VAL A 41 20.31 25.61 -16.88
N TYR A 42 21.03 25.91 -17.96
CA TYR A 42 20.59 26.81 -19.02
C TYR A 42 19.39 26.26 -19.78
N GLU A 43 19.41 25.00 -20.16
CA GLU A 43 18.30 24.31 -20.83
C GLU A 43 17.10 24.19 -19.89
N GLY A 44 17.33 23.88 -18.61
CA GLY A 44 16.30 23.94 -17.57
C GLY A 44 15.62 25.32 -17.47
N ARG A 45 16.37 26.42 -17.67
CA ARG A 45 15.77 27.77 -17.75
C ARG A 45 15.00 27.98 -19.06
N LYS A 46 15.51 27.49 -20.20
CA LYS A 46 14.86 27.64 -21.52
C LYS A 46 13.49 26.96 -21.58
N VAL A 47 13.37 25.75 -21.04
CA VAL A 47 12.10 24.96 -21.08
C VAL A 47 10.96 25.57 -20.27
N ARG A 48 11.24 26.55 -19.40
CA ARG A 48 10.18 27.33 -18.74
C ARG A 48 9.29 28.09 -19.72
N TYR A 49 9.85 28.48 -20.86
CA TYR A 49 9.18 29.33 -21.85
C TYR A 49 9.03 28.68 -23.22
N HIS A 50 9.62 27.50 -23.44
CA HIS A 50 9.63 26.81 -24.72
C HIS A 50 8.91 25.46 -24.66
N PRO A 51 8.45 24.93 -25.81
CA PRO A 51 7.88 23.59 -25.89
C PRO A 51 8.86 22.53 -25.37
N CYS A 52 8.35 21.61 -24.56
CA CYS A 52 9.12 20.52 -23.97
C CYS A 52 8.24 19.27 -23.84
N VAL A 53 8.89 18.12 -23.64
CA VAL A 53 8.19 16.87 -23.32
C VAL A 53 8.39 16.58 -21.85
N VAL A 54 7.30 16.62 -21.08
CA VAL A 54 7.35 16.37 -19.64
C VAL A 54 7.12 14.88 -19.42
N TYR A 55 8.14 14.22 -18.87
CA TYR A 55 8.11 12.83 -18.46
C TYR A 55 7.62 12.69 -17.02
N THR A 56 6.99 11.56 -16.76
CA THR A 56 6.47 11.19 -15.45
C THR A 56 6.74 9.72 -15.23
N MET A 57 7.44 9.42 -14.14
CA MET A 57 7.68 8.06 -13.67
C MET A 57 6.38 7.51 -13.09
N LYS A 58 6.00 6.33 -13.57
CA LYS A 58 4.83 5.60 -13.10
C LYS A 58 5.24 4.21 -12.67
N VAL A 59 4.73 3.77 -11.54
CA VAL A 59 4.89 2.41 -11.05
C VAL A 59 3.54 1.73 -11.10
N SER A 60 3.51 0.51 -11.64
CA SER A 60 2.35 -0.37 -11.51
C SER A 60 2.64 -1.43 -10.46
N VAL A 61 1.90 -1.36 -9.35
CA VAL A 61 2.00 -2.41 -8.32
C VAL A 61 1.44 -3.72 -8.85
N LYS A 62 0.36 -3.68 -9.64
CA LYS A 62 -0.22 -4.90 -10.24
C LYS A 62 0.75 -5.64 -11.15
N LYS A 63 1.61 -4.90 -11.86
CA LYS A 63 2.59 -5.47 -12.80
C LYS A 63 4.00 -5.55 -12.22
N ALA A 64 4.19 -5.10 -10.96
CA ALA A 64 5.48 -4.92 -10.33
C ALA A 64 6.53 -4.28 -11.25
N GLN A 65 6.13 -3.26 -12.01
CA GLN A 65 6.93 -2.69 -13.10
C GLN A 65 6.94 -1.16 -13.04
N VAL A 66 8.11 -0.57 -13.31
CA VAL A 66 8.25 0.87 -13.56
C VAL A 66 8.07 1.17 -15.05
N ARG A 67 7.33 2.23 -15.34
CA ARG A 67 7.01 2.70 -16.69
C ARG A 67 7.17 4.20 -16.77
N TRP A 68 7.57 4.66 -17.93
CA TRP A 68 7.59 6.08 -18.25
C TRP A 68 6.33 6.45 -19.00
N SER A 69 5.75 7.59 -18.63
CA SER A 69 4.75 8.26 -19.46
C SER A 69 5.23 9.66 -19.75
N HIS A 70 4.79 10.23 -20.86
CA HIS A 70 5.18 11.58 -21.23
C HIS A 70 3.99 12.35 -21.80
N ARG A 71 4.08 13.67 -21.74
CA ARG A 71 3.13 14.57 -22.38
C ARG A 71 3.87 15.71 -23.07
N ASN A 72 3.39 16.06 -24.26
CA ASN A 72 3.82 17.28 -24.93
C ASN A 72 3.27 18.49 -24.16
N SER A 73 4.13 19.45 -23.84
CA SER A 73 3.72 20.70 -23.21
C SER A 73 4.29 21.89 -23.97
N ARG A 74 3.49 22.94 -24.14
CA ARG A 74 3.95 24.20 -24.77
C ARG A 74 4.94 24.97 -23.90
N ARG A 75 4.89 24.75 -22.59
CA ARG A 75 5.78 25.32 -21.57
C ARG A 75 5.85 24.37 -20.38
N PHE A 76 6.93 24.40 -19.61
CA PHE A 76 6.99 23.61 -18.38
C PHE A 76 5.94 24.11 -17.37
N LEU A 77 4.92 23.28 -17.13
CA LEU A 77 3.86 23.54 -16.16
C LEU A 77 3.99 22.54 -15.00
N PRO A 78 4.56 22.97 -13.87
CA PRO A 78 4.70 22.09 -12.75
C PRO A 78 3.34 21.85 -12.09
N HIS A 79 3.09 20.61 -11.69
CA HIS A 79 1.81 20.19 -11.12
C HIS A 79 1.93 20.13 -9.59
N ARG A 80 2.17 21.27 -8.91
CA ARG A 80 2.11 21.40 -7.42
C ARG A 80 2.38 22.82 -6.88
N ARG A 81 2.12 23.01 -5.58
CA ARG A 81 2.61 24.13 -4.75
C ARG A 81 4.04 23.83 -4.28
N GLY A 82 4.95 24.81 -4.35
CA GLY A 82 6.36 24.70 -3.93
C GLY A 82 7.33 25.26 -4.99
N THR A 83 8.63 25.29 -4.66
CA THR A 83 9.68 25.68 -5.62
C THR A 83 10.00 24.50 -6.53
N ILE A 84 9.43 24.52 -7.74
CA ILE A 84 9.54 23.44 -8.71
C ILE A 84 10.50 23.83 -9.82
N TYR A 85 11.32 22.87 -10.27
CA TYR A 85 12.30 23.08 -11.32
C TYR A 85 12.28 21.93 -12.33
N PRO A 86 12.51 22.23 -13.62
CA PRO A 86 12.68 21.20 -14.63
C PRO A 86 14.06 20.55 -14.48
N ILE A 87 14.06 19.23 -14.50
CA ILE A 87 15.25 18.39 -14.53
C ILE A 87 15.42 17.87 -15.95
N ILE A 88 16.59 18.08 -16.55
CA ILE A 88 16.90 17.54 -17.88
C ILE A 88 17.08 16.03 -17.78
N LEU A 89 16.45 15.30 -18.70
CA LEU A 89 16.64 13.87 -18.86
C LEU A 89 17.74 13.59 -19.87
N CYS A 90 18.62 12.65 -19.54
CA CYS A 90 19.57 12.05 -20.44
C CYS A 90 19.27 10.56 -20.59
N ARG A 91 19.80 9.96 -21.64
CA ARG A 91 19.71 8.54 -21.93
C ARG A 91 21.10 7.92 -21.94
N ALA A 92 21.27 6.82 -21.22
CA ALA A 92 22.42 5.95 -21.35
C ALA A 92 22.24 5.08 -22.61
N VAL A 93 23.19 5.17 -23.54
CA VAL A 93 23.21 4.44 -24.81
C VAL A 93 24.28 3.34 -24.74
N GLU A 94 24.27 2.42 -25.71
CA GLU A 94 25.29 1.38 -25.84
C GLU A 94 26.72 1.96 -25.75
N GLY A 95 27.61 1.23 -25.08
CA GLY A 95 28.99 1.64 -24.86
C GLY A 95 29.18 2.75 -23.82
N ASP A 96 28.29 2.85 -22.84
CA ASP A 96 28.28 3.84 -21.74
C ASP A 96 28.24 5.30 -22.22
N GLN A 97 27.68 5.55 -23.40
CA GLN A 97 27.51 6.91 -23.91
C GLN A 97 26.28 7.56 -23.28
N VAL A 98 26.29 8.90 -23.21
CA VAL A 98 25.18 9.67 -22.63
C VAL A 98 24.71 10.71 -23.63
N GLU A 99 23.44 10.63 -23.98
CA GLU A 99 22.79 11.57 -24.89
C GLU A 99 21.66 12.32 -24.18
N GLN A 100 21.43 13.57 -24.56
CA GLN A 100 20.26 14.28 -24.06
C GLN A 100 18.98 13.67 -24.63
N LEU A 101 17.99 13.42 -23.78
CA LEU A 101 16.72 12.89 -24.24
C LEU A 101 15.95 13.99 -24.98
N VAL A 102 15.84 13.85 -26.30
CA VAL A 102 15.12 14.76 -27.18
C VAL A 102 14.04 13.99 -27.91
N HIS A 103 12.82 14.54 -27.94
CA HIS A 103 11.69 13.92 -28.62
C HIS A 103 11.33 14.71 -29.89
N ARG A 104 11.30 14.01 -31.02
CA ARG A 104 10.75 14.49 -32.29
C ARG A 104 9.24 14.25 -32.33
N SER A 105 8.50 14.80 -31.37
CA SER A 105 7.03 14.62 -31.32
C SER A 105 6.27 15.51 -32.32
N GLY A 106 6.97 16.11 -33.27
CA GLY A 106 6.42 17.02 -34.28
C GLY A 106 6.52 16.46 -35.69
N GLY A 107 5.71 17.02 -36.60
CA GLY A 107 5.83 16.73 -38.04
C GLY A 107 7.17 17.18 -38.63
N PRO A 108 7.43 16.90 -39.92
CA PRO A 108 8.65 17.36 -40.59
C PRO A 108 8.82 18.88 -40.42
N GLY A 109 9.96 19.32 -39.87
CA GLY A 109 10.28 20.74 -39.67
C GLY A 109 9.92 21.33 -38.30
N GLU A 110 9.33 20.55 -37.38
CA GLU A 110 9.19 21.00 -35.99
C GLU A 110 10.52 20.95 -35.23
N PRO A 111 10.77 21.92 -34.33
CA PRO A 111 11.98 21.92 -33.53
C PRO A 111 11.99 20.76 -32.54
N ASP A 112 13.18 20.20 -32.35
CA ASP A 112 13.49 19.21 -31.34
C ASP A 112 13.06 19.68 -29.94
N ARG A 113 12.33 18.81 -29.21
CA ARG A 113 11.80 19.14 -27.88
C ARG A 113 12.60 18.41 -26.80
N PRO A 114 13.20 19.12 -25.83
CA PRO A 114 13.91 18.48 -24.74
C PRO A 114 12.96 17.74 -23.81
N GLY A 115 13.40 16.55 -23.37
CA GLY A 115 12.76 15.73 -22.35
C GLY A 115 13.09 16.24 -20.96
N VAL A 116 12.06 16.49 -20.16
CA VAL A 116 12.21 17.04 -18.81
C VAL A 116 11.40 16.27 -17.78
N LEU A 117 11.93 16.16 -16.58
CA LEU A 117 11.26 15.63 -15.39
C LEU A 117 10.97 16.78 -14.42
N SER A 118 9.90 16.66 -13.64
CA SER A 118 9.58 17.65 -12.60
C SER A 118 10.27 17.27 -11.28
N GLY A 119 11.08 18.17 -10.74
CA GLY A 119 11.65 18.07 -9.39
C GLY A 119 11.25 19.25 -8.51
N PHE A 120 11.24 19.06 -7.20
CA PHE A 120 10.92 20.12 -6.24
C PHE A 120 11.85 20.05 -5.02
N TYR A 121 11.87 21.13 -4.24
CA TYR A 121 12.55 21.13 -2.95
C TYR A 121 11.56 20.85 -1.83
N GLN A 122 11.86 19.85 -1.02
CA GLN A 122 11.10 19.56 0.18
C GLN A 122 11.70 20.34 1.35
N THR A 123 11.20 21.57 1.56
CA THR A 123 11.73 22.48 2.59
C THR A 123 11.71 21.86 3.99
N ASP A 124 10.69 21.06 4.28
CA ASP A 124 10.50 20.42 5.60
C ASP A 124 11.41 19.21 5.82
N TYR A 125 12.10 18.74 4.79
CA TYR A 125 12.98 17.58 4.87
C TYR A 125 14.13 17.82 5.86
N TYR A 126 14.80 18.98 5.75
CA TYR A 126 15.88 19.38 6.65
C TYR A 126 15.41 19.75 8.06
N ILE A 127 14.14 20.12 8.24
CA ILE A 127 13.60 20.47 9.57
C ILE A 127 13.60 19.23 10.48
N HIS A 128 13.50 18.03 9.90
CA HIS A 128 13.58 16.75 10.61
C HIS A 128 14.96 16.08 10.55
N GLU A 129 15.92 16.63 9.78
CA GLU A 129 17.24 16.04 9.53
C GLU A 129 18.31 16.23 10.63
N PRO A 130 18.32 17.26 11.51
CA PRO A 130 19.40 17.38 12.51
C PRO A 130 19.42 16.26 13.55
N CYS A 131 18.42 15.35 13.55
CA CYS A 131 18.35 14.18 14.43
C CYS A 131 18.60 12.85 13.70
N ARG A 132 18.99 12.86 12.42
CA ARG A 132 19.05 11.66 11.60
C ARG A 132 20.49 11.13 11.51
N GLU A 133 20.75 9.98 12.14
CA GLU A 133 21.99 9.22 11.89
C GLU A 133 21.99 8.74 10.43
N ARG A 134 22.92 9.26 9.63
CA ARG A 134 23.10 8.79 8.25
C ARG A 134 23.67 7.37 8.30
N GLY A 135 23.00 6.43 7.65
CA GLY A 135 23.48 5.07 7.59
C GLY A 135 24.82 4.98 6.86
N MET A 136 25.79 4.30 7.47
CA MET A 136 27.00 3.85 6.79
C MET A 136 27.05 2.33 6.84
N ILE A 137 27.26 1.70 5.69
CA ILE A 137 27.35 0.25 5.56
C ILE A 137 28.71 -0.09 4.95
N GLN A 138 29.42 -1.04 5.57
CA GLN A 138 30.54 -1.71 4.92
C GLN A 138 29.99 -2.92 4.18
N LYS A 139 30.02 -2.87 2.84
CA LYS A 139 29.72 -4.04 2.02
C LYS A 139 30.92 -4.98 2.05
N GLU A 140 30.68 -6.25 2.34
CA GLU A 140 31.71 -7.30 2.31
C GLU A 140 32.35 -7.34 0.91
N GLY A 141 33.69 -7.22 0.84
CA GLY A 141 34.44 -7.13 -0.42
C GLY A 141 34.64 -5.71 -1.00
N SER A 142 33.97 -4.68 -0.48
CA SER A 142 34.12 -3.29 -0.96
C SER A 142 35.29 -2.57 -0.28
N ALA A 143 36.15 -1.92 -1.06
CA ALA A 143 37.28 -1.13 -0.56
C ALA A 143 36.85 0.19 0.13
N ALA A 144 35.67 0.74 -0.21
CA ALA A 144 35.15 1.97 0.38
C ALA A 144 33.79 1.74 1.07
N PRO A 145 33.50 2.51 2.14
CA PRO A 145 32.20 2.47 2.80
C PRO A 145 31.10 2.99 1.88
N TRP A 146 29.89 2.47 2.06
CA TRP A 146 28.71 2.98 1.39
C TRP A 146 27.98 3.93 2.34
N THR A 147 27.64 5.10 1.82
CA THR A 147 26.95 6.16 2.58
C THR A 147 25.53 6.33 2.05
N GLU A 148 24.62 6.64 2.95
CA GLU A 148 23.24 6.99 2.57
C GLU A 148 23.23 8.34 1.83
N VAL A 149 22.88 8.31 0.55
CA VAL A 149 22.90 9.50 -0.34
C VAL A 149 21.50 10.01 -0.69
N ALA A 150 20.47 9.18 -0.50
CA ALA A 150 19.08 9.53 -0.70
C ALA A 150 18.16 8.62 0.12
N VAL A 151 16.88 8.98 0.20
CA VAL A 151 15.84 8.11 0.75
C VAL A 151 14.71 7.93 -0.26
N ILE A 152 14.09 6.75 -0.23
CA ILE A 152 12.80 6.51 -0.85
C ILE A 152 11.75 6.61 0.26
N GLN A 153 10.75 7.46 0.02
CA GLN A 153 9.65 7.71 0.95
C GLN A 153 8.29 7.45 0.30
N GLY A 154 7.28 7.18 1.12
CA GLY A 154 5.92 7.00 0.69
C GLY A 154 5.19 8.32 0.55
N MET A 155 4.46 8.54 -0.55
CA MET A 155 3.66 9.74 -0.70
C MET A 155 2.42 9.71 0.20
N PRO A 156 2.03 10.84 0.81
CA PRO A 156 0.80 10.93 1.58
C PRO A 156 -0.42 10.62 0.69
N GLY A 157 -1.35 9.85 1.26
CA GLY A 157 -2.51 9.33 0.55
C GLY A 157 -2.19 8.20 -0.43
N GLY A 158 -1.00 7.60 -0.36
CA GLY A 158 -0.66 6.41 -1.13
C GLY A 158 -0.43 6.62 -2.62
N ARG A 159 -0.34 7.86 -3.08
CA ARG A 159 -0.34 8.19 -4.52
C ARG A 159 0.96 7.80 -5.27
N GLY A 160 1.95 7.28 -4.57
CA GLY A 160 3.24 6.94 -5.13
C GLY A 160 4.35 6.94 -4.07
N ILE A 161 5.58 7.05 -4.54
CA ILE A 161 6.79 7.19 -3.73
C ILE A 161 7.59 8.42 -4.17
N THR A 162 8.39 8.96 -3.27
CA THR A 162 9.33 10.05 -3.53
C THR A 162 10.75 9.57 -3.34
N VAL A 163 11.68 10.13 -4.12
CA VAL A 163 13.12 9.97 -3.89
C VAL A 163 13.69 11.33 -3.54
N THR A 164 14.26 11.46 -2.34
CA THR A 164 14.81 12.72 -1.82
C THR A 164 16.31 12.61 -1.61
N SER A 165 17.06 13.57 -2.17
CA SER A 165 18.53 13.60 -2.10
C SER A 165 19.03 14.17 -0.78
N HIS A 166 20.04 13.52 -0.19
CA HIS A 166 20.82 14.05 0.94
C HIS A 166 22.07 14.80 0.50
N VAL A 167 22.57 14.49 -0.69
CA VAL A 167 23.79 15.05 -1.26
C VAL A 167 23.49 16.01 -2.39
N GLU A 168 24.46 16.87 -2.69
CA GLU A 168 24.40 17.72 -3.87
C GLU A 168 24.77 16.91 -5.12
N HIS A 169 24.12 17.23 -6.24
CA HIS A 169 24.39 16.66 -7.55
C HIS A 169 24.22 15.13 -7.65
N LEU A 170 23.31 14.54 -6.88
CA LEU A 170 23.00 13.11 -6.97
C LEU A 170 22.48 12.74 -8.37
N VAL A 171 23.10 11.75 -8.99
CA VAL A 171 22.67 11.18 -10.27
C VAL A 171 21.84 9.94 -10.01
N LEU A 172 20.62 9.94 -10.53
CA LEU A 172 19.70 8.82 -10.45
C LEU A 172 19.58 8.17 -11.82
N ARG A 173 19.69 6.84 -11.85
CA ARG A 173 19.42 6.01 -13.02
C ARG A 173 18.14 5.22 -12.80
N LEU A 174 17.25 5.27 -13.77
CA LEU A 174 16.09 4.38 -13.83
C LEU A 174 16.00 3.82 -15.25
N HIS A 175 16.36 2.54 -15.38
CA HIS A 175 16.56 1.85 -16.66
C HIS A 175 17.63 2.52 -17.54
N ASP A 176 17.25 3.02 -18.71
CA ASP A 176 18.12 3.73 -19.64
C ASP A 176 18.10 5.26 -19.43
N LEU A 177 17.27 5.78 -18.54
CA LEU A 177 17.18 7.22 -18.28
C LEU A 177 17.98 7.65 -17.05
N LEU A 178 18.70 8.75 -17.22
CA LEU A 178 19.58 9.37 -16.23
C LEU A 178 19.13 10.80 -15.95
N PHE A 179 19.18 11.21 -14.69
CA PHE A 179 18.87 12.59 -14.32
C PHE A 179 19.55 13.00 -13.02
N ARG A 180 19.79 14.31 -12.87
CA ARG A 180 20.54 14.90 -11.75
C ARG A 180 19.63 15.67 -10.82
N LEU A 181 19.72 15.39 -9.53
CA LEU A 181 19.14 16.17 -8.46
C LEU A 181 20.13 17.27 -8.06
N GLY A 182 19.71 18.52 -8.27
CA GLY A 182 20.63 19.66 -8.31
C GLY A 182 21.21 20.05 -6.96
N ALA A 183 20.48 19.83 -5.87
CA ALA A 183 20.86 20.28 -4.53
C ALA A 183 20.30 19.32 -3.46
N PRO A 184 20.78 19.41 -2.22
CA PRO A 184 20.23 18.64 -1.11
C PRO A 184 18.72 18.95 -0.89
N ALA A 185 17.93 17.98 -0.42
CA ALA A 185 16.45 17.95 -0.41
C ALA A 185 15.75 18.12 -1.76
N ALA A 186 16.48 18.06 -2.88
CA ALA A 186 15.88 17.84 -4.17
C ALA A 186 15.10 16.52 -4.17
N THR A 187 13.84 16.60 -4.56
CA THR A 187 12.90 15.48 -4.51
C THR A 187 12.26 15.27 -5.88
N VAL A 188 12.11 14.00 -6.25
CA VAL A 188 11.35 13.57 -7.43
C VAL A 188 10.23 12.62 -7.05
N GLU A 189 9.11 12.69 -7.78
CA GLU A 189 7.92 11.86 -7.56
C GLU A 189 7.85 10.70 -8.56
N ILE A 190 7.54 9.51 -8.05
CA ILE A 190 7.22 8.32 -8.82
C ILE A 190 5.77 7.94 -8.47
N HIS A 191 4.85 8.16 -9.40
CA HIS A 191 3.43 7.99 -9.15
C HIS A 191 2.99 6.53 -9.30
N PHE A 192 2.02 6.09 -8.52
CA PHE A 192 1.34 4.83 -8.85
C PHE A 192 0.38 5.03 -10.01
N SER A 193 0.33 4.03 -10.89
CA SER A 193 -0.61 3.99 -12.01
C SER A 193 -2.03 3.71 -11.53
N GLU A 194 -2.15 2.99 -10.42
CA GLU A 194 -3.39 2.62 -9.78
C GLU A 194 -3.84 3.73 -8.82
N GLN A 195 -5.03 4.30 -9.07
CA GLN A 195 -5.59 5.41 -8.25
C GLN A 195 -5.98 5.00 -6.82
N TRP A 196 -6.13 3.70 -6.57
CA TRP A 196 -6.67 3.15 -5.32
C TRP A 196 -5.60 2.51 -4.43
N PHE A 197 -4.33 2.62 -4.81
CA PHE A 197 -3.27 2.02 -4.02
C PHE A 197 -2.93 2.93 -2.84
N SER A 198 -3.01 2.39 -1.63
CA SER A 198 -2.51 3.03 -0.42
C SER A 198 -1.27 2.29 0.08
N LEU A 199 -0.22 3.03 0.44
CA LEU A 199 0.89 2.42 1.15
C LEU A 199 0.42 1.90 2.51
N PRO A 200 0.86 0.71 2.96
CA PRO A 200 0.48 0.17 4.25
C PRO A 200 0.84 1.11 5.40
N THR A 201 0.03 1.07 6.47
CA THR A 201 0.27 1.82 7.71
C THR A 201 1.61 1.39 8.31
N GLY A 202 2.54 2.33 8.49
CA GLY A 202 3.88 2.04 9.02
C GLY A 202 4.92 1.67 7.96
N TRP A 203 4.65 1.88 6.67
CA TRP A 203 5.68 1.77 5.64
C TRP A 203 6.86 2.70 5.98
N THR A 204 8.02 2.09 6.18
CA THR A 204 9.25 2.74 6.63
C THR A 204 10.05 3.25 5.44
N GLU A 205 10.62 4.43 5.60
CA GLU A 205 11.55 5.03 4.66
C GLU A 205 12.74 4.10 4.36
N GLY A 206 13.11 3.98 3.08
CA GLY A 206 14.23 3.14 2.65
C GLY A 206 15.44 3.99 2.27
N GLY A 207 16.58 3.76 2.92
CA GLY A 207 17.84 4.40 2.56
C GLY A 207 18.36 3.91 1.20
N LEU A 208 18.83 4.83 0.38
CA LEU A 208 19.58 4.57 -0.84
C LEU A 208 21.05 4.87 -0.58
N PHE A 209 21.87 3.86 -0.83
CA PHE A 209 23.29 3.89 -0.54
C PHE A 209 24.09 3.96 -1.82
N ALA A 210 25.15 4.74 -1.80
CA ALA A 210 26.17 4.74 -2.84
C ALA A 210 27.55 4.65 -2.20
N GLU A 211 28.53 4.23 -3.00
CA GLU A 211 29.92 4.24 -2.55
C GLU A 211 30.37 5.67 -2.27
N ASP A 212 31.16 5.86 -1.21
CA ASP A 212 31.64 7.19 -0.83
C ASP A 212 32.34 7.91 -2.01
N GLY A 213 31.97 9.16 -2.23
CA GLY A 213 32.41 9.96 -3.38
C GLY A 213 31.75 9.64 -4.73
N LEU A 214 30.98 8.55 -4.84
CA LEU A 214 30.22 8.22 -6.05
C LEU A 214 28.75 8.60 -5.86
N HIS A 215 28.37 9.82 -6.23
CA HIS A 215 26.98 10.31 -6.14
C HIS A 215 26.10 9.76 -7.28
N PHE A 216 26.07 8.44 -7.44
CA PHE A 216 25.32 7.73 -8.47
C PHE A 216 24.54 6.55 -7.86
N VAL A 217 23.23 6.50 -8.10
CA VAL A 217 22.37 5.40 -7.64
C VAL A 217 21.49 4.90 -8.77
N ASP A 218 21.50 3.58 -8.98
CA ASP A 218 20.50 2.90 -9.80
C ASP A 218 19.28 2.58 -8.94
N ILE A 219 18.18 3.28 -9.22
CA ILE A 219 16.93 3.14 -8.48
C ILE A 219 16.00 2.08 -9.09
N ALA A 220 16.33 1.49 -10.24
CA ALA A 220 15.44 0.51 -10.88
C ALA A 220 15.21 -0.70 -9.98
N THR A 221 16.29 -1.35 -9.54
CA THR A 221 16.24 -2.51 -8.66
C THR A 221 15.54 -2.25 -7.32
N PRO A 222 15.91 -1.22 -6.52
CA PRO A 222 15.25 -0.98 -5.25
C PRO A 222 13.78 -0.59 -5.42
N VAL A 223 13.42 0.16 -6.46
CA VAL A 223 12.01 0.50 -6.74
C VAL A 223 11.22 -0.74 -7.13
N GLU A 224 11.70 -1.56 -8.06
CA GLU A 224 10.99 -2.77 -8.46
C GLU A 224 10.83 -3.77 -7.32
N ASN A 225 11.88 -3.96 -6.51
CA ASN A 225 11.82 -4.80 -5.33
C ASN A 225 10.83 -4.27 -4.29
N LEU A 226 10.83 -2.96 -4.05
CA LEU A 226 9.86 -2.30 -3.17
C LEU A 226 8.43 -2.55 -3.67
N VAL A 227 8.20 -2.38 -4.97
CA VAL A 227 6.88 -2.53 -5.58
C VAL A 227 6.40 -3.98 -5.53
N ARG A 228 7.31 -4.95 -5.73
CA ARG A 228 7.00 -6.37 -5.58
C ARG A 228 6.60 -6.72 -4.14
N LYS A 229 7.35 -6.22 -3.15
CA LYS A 229 6.98 -6.40 -1.73
C LYS A 229 5.61 -5.79 -1.42
N LEU A 230 5.33 -4.60 -1.95
CA LEU A 230 4.01 -3.95 -1.79
C LEU A 230 2.89 -4.77 -2.43
N TYR A 231 3.13 -5.37 -3.60
CA TYR A 231 2.19 -6.28 -4.25
C TYR A 231 1.91 -7.54 -3.41
N ASP A 232 2.96 -8.17 -2.90
CA ASP A 232 2.83 -9.40 -2.10
C ASP A 232 2.09 -9.16 -0.80
N MET A 233 2.41 -8.07 -0.08
CA MET A 233 1.67 -7.67 1.12
C MET A 233 0.20 -7.42 0.81
N ARG A 234 -0.11 -6.74 -0.30
CA ARG A 234 -1.50 -6.47 -0.66
C ARG A 234 -2.28 -7.75 -0.97
N LYS A 235 -1.64 -8.69 -1.67
CA LYS A 235 -2.23 -10.00 -1.95
C LYS A 235 -2.56 -10.76 -0.66
N GLN A 236 -1.70 -10.67 0.36
CA GLN A 236 -1.95 -11.26 1.66
C GLN A 236 -3.13 -10.58 2.39
N GLU A 237 -3.22 -9.25 2.36
CA GLU A 237 -4.37 -8.51 2.92
C GLU A 237 -5.69 -8.90 2.26
N ASP A 238 -5.72 -9.01 0.93
CA ASP A 238 -6.92 -9.39 0.19
C ASP A 238 -7.33 -10.84 0.50
N GLN A 239 -6.36 -11.76 0.68
CA GLN A 239 -6.63 -13.15 1.10
C GLN A 239 -7.16 -13.23 2.53
N GLU A 240 -6.61 -12.43 3.45
CA GLU A 240 -7.07 -12.35 4.83
C GLU A 240 -8.49 -11.77 4.92
N MET A 241 -8.79 -10.72 4.12
CA MET A 241 -10.16 -10.21 4.02
C MET A 241 -11.13 -11.25 3.49
N GLN A 242 -10.76 -12.01 2.46
CA GLN A 242 -11.60 -13.08 1.93
C GLN A 242 -11.87 -14.16 2.98
N ARG A 243 -10.87 -14.55 3.77
CA ARG A 243 -11.04 -15.50 4.88
C ARG A 243 -12.03 -14.99 5.92
N ARG A 244 -11.89 -13.73 6.35
CA ARG A 244 -12.82 -13.11 7.31
C ARG A 244 -14.23 -13.00 6.76
N GLN A 245 -14.38 -12.69 5.47
CA GLN A 245 -15.69 -12.65 4.82
C GLN A 245 -16.32 -14.04 4.78
N SER A 246 -15.58 -15.08 4.39
CA SER A 246 -16.10 -16.45 4.40
C SER A 246 -16.46 -16.95 5.80
N GLU A 247 -15.67 -16.63 6.83
CA GLU A 247 -15.98 -16.97 8.22
C GLU A 247 -17.28 -16.28 8.68
N THR A 248 -17.46 -15.01 8.29
CA THR A 248 -18.67 -14.25 8.60
C THR A 248 -19.88 -14.82 7.87
N GLU A 249 -19.72 -15.19 6.59
CA GLU A 249 -20.77 -15.81 5.78
C GLU A 249 -21.17 -17.18 6.34
N GLU A 250 -20.22 -18.05 6.67
CA GLU A 250 -20.47 -19.34 7.33
C GLU A 250 -21.18 -19.17 8.68
N GLU A 251 -20.79 -18.16 9.48
CA GLU A 251 -21.47 -17.86 10.74
C GLU A 251 -22.91 -17.37 10.51
N THR A 252 -23.13 -16.52 9.50
CA THR A 252 -24.49 -16.08 9.14
C THR A 252 -25.35 -17.23 8.61
N GLU A 253 -24.78 -18.14 7.83
CA GLU A 253 -25.49 -19.31 7.30
C GLU A 253 -25.85 -20.30 8.42
N ARG A 254 -24.93 -20.54 9.37
CA ARG A 254 -25.22 -21.31 10.59
C ARG A 254 -26.37 -20.71 11.39
N ARG A 255 -26.35 -19.40 11.63
CA ARG A 255 -27.43 -18.70 12.34
C ARG A 255 -28.77 -18.82 11.60
N LEU A 256 -28.76 -18.77 10.26
CA LEU A 256 -29.96 -18.96 9.45
C LEU A 256 -30.49 -20.39 9.54
N GLN A 257 -29.61 -21.40 9.49
CA GLN A 257 -30.01 -22.80 9.66
C GLN A 257 -30.56 -23.09 11.07
N GLU A 258 -29.96 -22.52 12.11
CA GLU A 258 -30.49 -22.58 13.47
C GLU A 258 -31.87 -21.90 13.58
N GLU A 259 -32.09 -20.78 12.89
CA GLU A 259 -33.39 -20.12 12.92
C GLU A 259 -34.47 -20.91 12.16
N VAL A 260 -34.10 -21.55 11.04
CA VAL A 260 -34.99 -22.43 10.26
C VAL A 260 -35.35 -23.67 11.08
N THR A 261 -34.39 -24.32 11.71
CA THR A 261 -34.63 -25.48 12.58
C THR A 261 -35.49 -25.09 13.79
N ARG A 262 -35.24 -23.93 14.42
CA ARG A 262 -36.08 -23.41 15.51
C ARG A 262 -37.53 -23.17 15.06
N LYS A 263 -37.74 -22.61 13.86
CA LYS A 263 -39.10 -22.41 13.30
C LYS A 263 -39.79 -23.73 13.03
N GLN A 264 -39.07 -24.72 12.51
CA GLN A 264 -39.58 -26.07 12.29
C GLN A 264 -40.00 -26.73 13.61
N GLU A 265 -39.17 -26.65 14.64
CA GLU A 265 -39.48 -27.18 15.98
C GLU A 265 -40.68 -26.48 16.62
N GLU A 266 -40.79 -25.16 16.48
CA GLU A 266 -41.96 -24.42 16.95
C GLU A 266 -43.24 -24.83 16.21
N GLU A 267 -43.17 -25.05 14.90
CA GLU A 267 -44.31 -25.50 14.10
C GLU A 267 -44.74 -26.91 14.51
N ASP A 268 -43.81 -27.82 14.73
CA ASP A 268 -44.10 -29.18 15.21
C ASP A 268 -44.71 -29.18 16.62
N ARG A 269 -44.21 -28.33 17.53
CA ARG A 269 -44.83 -28.12 18.86
C ARG A 269 -46.26 -27.62 18.74
N ARG A 270 -46.54 -26.68 17.82
CA ARG A 270 -47.91 -26.20 17.57
C ARG A 270 -48.82 -27.30 17.06
N ARG A 271 -48.35 -28.13 16.12
CA ARG A 271 -49.11 -29.29 15.58
C ARG A 271 -49.43 -30.31 16.68
N ILE A 272 -48.48 -30.61 17.55
CA ILE A 272 -48.69 -31.53 18.70
C ILE A 272 -49.72 -30.96 19.68
N CYS A 273 -49.63 -29.67 20.02
CA CYS A 273 -50.60 -29.00 20.88
C CYS A 273 -52.01 -28.99 20.27
N GLN A 274 -52.14 -28.76 18.96
CA GLN A 274 -53.43 -28.83 18.27
C GLN A 274 -54.03 -30.24 18.33
N ARG A 275 -53.25 -31.29 18.04
CA ARG A 275 -53.72 -32.68 18.18
C ARG A 275 -54.20 -32.99 19.58
N LYS A 276 -53.41 -32.66 20.62
CA LYS A 276 -53.81 -32.89 22.02
C LYS A 276 -55.08 -32.13 22.41
N LYS A 277 -55.28 -30.92 21.87
CA LYS A 277 -56.48 -30.12 22.14
C LYS A 277 -57.72 -30.71 21.47
N GLU A 278 -57.55 -31.22 20.24
CA GLU A 278 -58.63 -31.88 19.52
C GLU A 278 -58.99 -33.24 20.13
N GLU A 279 -58.00 -33.99 20.60
CA GLU A 279 -58.18 -35.25 21.33
C GLU A 279 -58.96 -35.02 22.64
N ARG A 280 -58.57 -34.02 23.46
CA ARG A 280 -59.35 -33.63 24.64
C ARG A 280 -60.78 -33.21 24.31
N ARG A 281 -60.99 -32.51 23.19
CA ARG A 281 -62.34 -32.10 22.77
C ARG A 281 -63.19 -33.31 22.40
N ARG A 282 -62.60 -34.33 21.76
CA ARG A 282 -63.28 -35.61 21.45
C ARG A 282 -63.57 -36.40 22.73
N GLU A 283 -62.68 -36.39 23.72
CA GLU A 283 -62.91 -37.01 25.02
C GLU A 283 -64.02 -36.30 25.82
N GLU A 284 -64.09 -34.96 25.79
CA GLU A 284 -65.17 -34.18 26.42
C GLU A 284 -66.51 -34.36 25.70
N GLU A 285 -66.52 -34.47 24.36
CA GLU A 285 -67.72 -34.76 23.58
C GLU A 285 -68.19 -36.23 23.76
N ALA A 286 -67.28 -37.17 24.06
CA ALA A 286 -67.57 -38.57 24.35
C ALA A 286 -67.91 -38.83 25.83
N ALA A 287 -67.64 -37.88 26.73
CA ALA A 287 -68.03 -37.97 28.13
C ALA A 287 -69.56 -37.81 28.27
N PRO A 288 -70.26 -38.73 28.93
CA PRO A 288 -71.71 -38.61 29.10
C PRO A 288 -72.01 -37.35 29.93
N LYS A 289 -72.92 -36.49 29.43
CA LYS A 289 -73.37 -35.29 30.13
C LYS A 289 -73.90 -35.68 31.52
N SER A 290 -73.13 -35.39 32.56
CA SER A 290 -73.57 -35.48 33.96
C SER A 290 -74.82 -34.62 34.15
N PRO A 291 -75.84 -35.10 34.90
CA PRO A 291 -77.01 -34.29 35.16
C PRO A 291 -76.61 -33.08 36.00
N VAL A 292 -77.05 -31.91 35.56
CA VAL A 292 -76.90 -30.64 36.28
C VAL A 292 -77.71 -30.74 37.57
N TYR A 293 -77.04 -30.87 38.71
CA TYR A 293 -77.71 -30.76 40.01
C TYR A 293 -78.07 -29.29 40.28
N SER A 294 -79.38 -29.05 40.45
CA SER A 294 -79.97 -27.75 40.78
C SER A 294 -79.36 -27.15 42.05
N ARG A 295 -79.11 -25.84 42.01
CA ARG A 295 -78.45 -25.00 43.02
C ARG A 295 -79.28 -24.75 44.29
N GLU A 296 -80.28 -25.59 44.57
CA GLU A 296 -81.29 -25.38 45.62
C GLU A 296 -81.01 -26.11 46.94
N TRP A 297 -80.03 -27.02 47.00
CA TRP A 297 -79.79 -27.83 48.22
C TRP A 297 -78.92 -27.17 49.30
N VAL A 298 -78.29 -26.03 49.04
CA VAL A 298 -77.39 -25.37 50.01
C VAL A 298 -78.15 -24.55 51.07
N ALA A 299 -79.42 -24.19 50.83
CA ALA A 299 -80.22 -23.40 51.77
C ALA A 299 -80.90 -24.21 52.89
N VAL A 300 -80.94 -25.55 52.78
CA VAL A 300 -81.68 -26.42 53.73
C VAL A 300 -80.78 -26.94 54.86
N LEU A 301 -79.46 -27.06 54.64
CA LEU A 301 -78.54 -27.62 55.65
C LEU A 301 -78.02 -26.59 56.68
N GLY A 302 -78.23 -25.28 56.45
CA GLY A 302 -77.81 -24.22 57.38
C GLY A 302 -78.76 -23.93 58.55
N LYS A 303 -79.94 -24.57 58.61
CA LYS A 303 -80.97 -24.30 59.63
C LYS A 303 -81.08 -25.35 60.75
N ILE A 304 -80.20 -26.36 60.81
CA ILE A 304 -80.34 -27.48 61.76
C ILE A 304 -79.34 -27.43 62.94
N SER A 305 -78.30 -26.60 62.93
CA SER A 305 -77.38 -26.49 64.09
C SER A 305 -77.65 -25.24 64.94
N GLY A 306 -78.77 -25.25 65.67
CA GLY A 306 -78.96 -24.38 66.83
C GLY A 306 -78.36 -25.03 68.08
N ALA A 307 -77.23 -24.52 68.56
CA ALA A 307 -76.73 -24.80 69.91
C ALA A 307 -75.89 -23.60 70.41
N GLN A 308 -76.26 -23.12 71.59
CA GLN A 308 -75.73 -21.93 72.28
C GLN A 308 -74.26 -22.07 72.73
N PRO A 309 -73.56 -20.94 72.99
CA PRO A 309 -72.16 -20.94 73.44
C PRO A 309 -72.04 -21.18 74.94
N ALA A 310 -71.07 -22.01 75.34
CA ALA A 310 -70.64 -22.15 76.73
C ALA A 310 -69.48 -21.17 77.02
N VAL A 311 -69.69 -20.36 78.05
CA VAL A 311 -68.74 -19.41 78.66
C VAL A 311 -68.00 -20.12 79.81
N VAL A 312 -66.66 -20.18 79.77
CA VAL A 312 -65.73 -20.28 80.92
C VAL A 312 -64.35 -19.84 80.37
N SER A 313 -63.76 -18.66 80.65
CA SER A 313 -63.25 -18.05 81.89
C SER A 313 -61.97 -18.70 82.45
N THR A 314 -60.96 -17.84 82.67
CA THR A 314 -59.71 -17.99 83.47
C THR A 314 -58.57 -18.79 82.84
N VAL A 315 -57.29 -18.42 82.96
CA VAL A 315 -56.55 -17.44 83.79
C VAL A 315 -55.56 -16.68 82.90
#